data_AF-A0A830E8Z3-F1
#
_entry.id   AF-A0A830E8Z3-F1
#
_cell.length_a   1.000
_cell.length_b   1.000
_cell.length_c   1.000
_cell.angle_alpha   90.00
_cell.angle_beta   90.00
_cell.angle_gamma   90.00
#
_symmetry.space_group_name_H-M   'P 1'
#
loop_
_entity.id
_entity.type
_entity.pdbx_description
1 polymer ?
#
loop_
_entity_poly.entity_id
_entity_poly.type
_entity_poly.pdbx_seq_one_letter_code
_entity_poly.pdbx_strand_id
1 'polypeptide(L)'
;MRDWTRCGFRIGTGLLGGTQTADGSENLSYLAAENRVDMTNKRPDWEFKDRDVIILRELGRDPQLSARELTTVLKEEYDIDVSHVTVSKSIRDMRSAGVFREAIIPNEDYFTFSLMEFKFNPENFADHWRETMEFLRDSQYTLFYFLSDGEYQWKAVMMFPSREVQSRWLHDFYKDHGKMVHNVRSSVMTNVLKFGTEPQLFDHLKEDADD
;
A
#
# COMPACT_ATOMS: atom_id res chain seq x y z
N MET A 1 23.43 16.98 4.26
CA MET A 1 22.23 16.31 3.73
C MET A 1 22.34 16.28 2.22
N ARG A 2 22.56 15.12 1.61
CA ARG A 2 22.55 14.97 0.14
C ARG A 2 21.24 14.29 -0.23
N ASP A 3 20.59 14.87 -1.22
CA ASP A 3 19.29 14.52 -1.77
C ASP A 3 19.44 13.30 -2.71
N TRP A 4 18.77 12.19 -2.40
CA TRP A 4 18.93 10.89 -3.06
C TRP A 4 17.90 10.63 -4.17
N THR A 5 17.09 11.63 -4.54
CA THR A 5 15.98 11.49 -5.51
C THR A 5 16.40 11.54 -6.99
N ARG A 6 17.69 11.73 -7.32
CA ARG A 6 18.18 11.83 -8.71
C ARG A 6 18.95 10.59 -9.18
N CYS A 7 18.24 9.53 -9.56
CA CYS A 7 18.74 8.54 -10.52
C CYS A 7 17.67 8.29 -11.59
N GLY A 8 17.82 8.97 -12.73
CA GLY A 8 16.90 8.93 -13.86
C GLY A 8 16.91 7.61 -14.61
N PHE A 9 15.72 7.10 -14.91
CA PHE A 9 15.45 5.83 -15.59
C PHE A 9 15.27 6.07 -17.10
N ARG A 10 15.90 5.24 -17.96
CA ARG A 10 15.61 5.13 -19.40
C ARG A 10 15.30 3.66 -19.69
N ILE A 11 14.06 3.34 -20.02
CA ILE A 11 13.63 1.99 -20.42
C ILE A 11 13.75 1.89 -21.94
N GLY A 12 14.59 0.97 -22.42
CA GLY A 12 14.59 0.53 -23.82
C GLY A 12 13.52 -0.53 -24.04
N THR A 13 12.63 -0.29 -24.99
CA THR A 13 11.61 -1.23 -25.47
C THR A 13 12.23 -2.32 -26.34
N GLY A 14 12.00 -3.59 -26.00
CA GLY A 14 12.31 -4.76 -26.83
C GLY A 14 11.10 -5.69 -26.89
N LEU A 15 10.56 -5.88 -28.11
CA LEU A 15 9.49 -6.80 -28.47
C LEU A 15 9.93 -8.27 -28.44
N LEU A 16 9.11 -9.15 -27.85
CA LEU A 16 8.82 -10.56 -28.22
C LEU A 16 7.53 -10.93 -27.42
N GLY A 17 6.46 -11.61 -27.86
CA GLY A 17 6.19 -12.44 -29.03
C GLY A 17 5.65 -13.83 -28.59
N GLY A 18 4.32 -13.98 -28.38
CA GLY A 18 3.57 -15.25 -28.17
C GLY A 18 3.69 -15.87 -26.77
N THR A 19 2.72 -16.57 -26.16
CA THR A 19 1.45 -17.19 -26.56
C THR A 19 0.59 -17.35 -25.30
N GLN A 20 -0.73 -17.18 -25.42
CA GLN A 20 -1.71 -17.13 -24.34
C GLN A 20 -2.10 -18.53 -23.85
N THR A 21 -1.83 -18.83 -22.57
CA THR A 21 -2.49 -19.91 -21.83
C THR A 21 -3.10 -19.29 -20.58
N ALA A 22 -4.43 -19.28 -20.52
CA ALA A 22 -5.19 -18.73 -19.40
C ALA A 22 -4.94 -19.56 -18.13
N ASP A 23 -4.03 -19.06 -17.29
CA ASP A 23 -3.76 -19.55 -15.95
C ASP A 23 -4.20 -18.48 -14.94
N GLY A 24 -4.94 -18.90 -13.90
CA GLY A 24 -5.42 -18.02 -12.83
C GLY A 24 -4.31 -17.35 -12.02
N SER A 25 -3.04 -17.67 -12.29
CA SER A 25 -1.87 -16.96 -11.81
C SER A 25 -1.68 -15.56 -12.43
N GLU A 26 -2.19 -15.31 -13.64
CA GLU A 26 -2.08 -13.98 -14.29
C GLU A 26 -2.93 -12.91 -13.59
N ASN A 27 -4.04 -13.28 -12.95
CA ASN A 27 -4.86 -12.31 -12.21
C ASN A 27 -4.22 -11.89 -10.87
N LEU A 28 -3.48 -12.79 -10.22
CA LEU A 28 -2.76 -12.47 -8.98
C LEU A 28 -1.53 -11.61 -9.26
N SER A 29 -0.84 -11.82 -10.38
CA SER A 29 0.27 -10.95 -10.79
C SER A 29 -0.21 -9.56 -11.22
N TYR A 30 -1.39 -9.44 -11.85
CA TYR A 30 -2.03 -8.15 -12.13
C TYR A 30 -2.42 -7.39 -10.85
N LEU A 31 -3.06 -8.06 -9.89
CA LEU A 31 -3.45 -7.44 -8.61
C LEU A 31 -2.23 -7.07 -7.73
N ALA A 32 -1.14 -7.84 -7.82
CA ALA A 32 0.13 -7.49 -7.17
C ALA A 32 0.84 -6.32 -7.87
N ALA A 33 0.74 -6.21 -9.20
CA ALA A 33 1.30 -5.10 -9.97
C ALA A 33 0.53 -3.78 -9.76
N GLU A 34 -0.80 -3.82 -9.65
CA GLU A 34 -1.64 -2.64 -9.36
C GLU A 34 -1.43 -2.10 -7.95
N ASN A 35 -1.05 -2.95 -6.99
CA ASN A 35 -0.73 -2.54 -5.62
C ASN A 35 0.73 -2.13 -5.41
N ARG A 36 1.55 -2.11 -6.49
CA ARG A 36 2.93 -1.66 -6.39
C ARG A 36 2.96 -0.16 -6.10
N VAL A 37 3.35 0.18 -4.87
CA VAL A 37 3.63 1.56 -4.49
C VAL A 37 4.74 2.10 -5.40
N ASP A 38 4.41 3.10 -6.23
CA ASP A 38 5.45 3.89 -6.87
C ASP A 38 6.26 4.56 -5.76
N MET A 39 7.55 4.24 -5.70
CA MET A 39 8.49 4.82 -4.73
C MET A 39 8.79 6.28 -5.08
N THR A 40 8.30 6.80 -6.22
CA THR A 40 8.22 8.24 -6.43
C THR A 40 7.10 8.79 -5.54
N ASN A 41 7.48 9.60 -4.57
CA ASN A 41 6.61 10.20 -3.55
C ASN A 41 5.75 11.33 -4.15
N LYS A 42 5.23 11.13 -5.37
CA LYS A 42 4.50 12.15 -6.12
C LYS A 42 3.03 12.08 -5.73
N ARG A 43 2.52 13.17 -5.15
CA ARG A 43 1.08 13.37 -4.93
C ARG A 43 0.34 13.10 -6.25
N PRO A 44 -0.77 12.34 -6.23
CA PRO A 44 -1.66 12.23 -7.38
C PRO A 44 -1.99 13.61 -7.94
N ASP A 45 -1.91 13.77 -9.26
CA ASP A 45 -2.37 14.97 -9.95
C ASP A 45 -3.90 14.91 -10.05
N TRP A 46 -4.57 15.23 -8.95
CA TRP A 46 -6.03 15.15 -8.81
C TRP A 46 -6.59 16.44 -8.20
N GLU A 47 -7.44 17.10 -8.96
CA GLU A 47 -8.20 18.27 -8.50
C GLU A 47 -9.49 17.81 -7.81
N PHE A 48 -9.54 17.95 -6.49
CA PHE A 48 -10.68 17.48 -5.69
C PHE A 48 -11.91 18.36 -5.89
N LYS A 49 -13.02 17.73 -6.28
CA LYS A 49 -14.35 18.35 -6.21
C LYS A 49 -15.00 18.03 -4.87
N ASP A 50 -15.94 18.85 -4.43
CA ASP A 50 -16.70 18.61 -3.19
C ASP A 50 -17.28 17.20 -3.11
N ARG A 51 -17.85 16.73 -4.24
CA ARG A 51 -18.39 15.38 -4.37
C ARG A 51 -17.34 14.30 -4.13
N ASP A 52 -16.11 14.48 -4.61
CA ASP A 52 -15.07 13.45 -4.50
C ASP A 52 -14.64 13.27 -3.04
N VAL A 53 -14.54 14.36 -2.28
CA VAL A 53 -14.28 14.33 -0.84
C VAL A 53 -15.41 13.63 -0.09
N ILE A 54 -16.67 13.93 -0.43
CA ILE A 54 -17.83 13.26 0.19
C ILE A 54 -17.85 11.76 -0.15
N ILE A 55 -17.56 11.38 -1.40
CA ILE A 55 -17.45 9.97 -1.80
C ILE A 55 -16.39 9.26 -0.95
N LEU A 56 -15.20 9.85 -0.80
CA LEU A 56 -14.13 9.26 0.01
C LEU A 56 -14.52 9.14 1.48
N ARG A 57 -15.25 10.11 2.02
CA ARG A 57 -15.76 10.08 3.39
C ARG A 57 -16.73 8.93 3.62
N GLU A 58 -17.69 8.76 2.72
CA GLU A 58 -18.66 7.68 2.84
C GLU A 58 -18.01 6.30 2.62
N LEU A 59 -17.06 6.19 1.70
CA LEU A 59 -16.25 4.96 1.54
C LEU A 59 -15.33 4.69 2.73
N GLY A 60 -14.80 5.72 3.39
CA GLY A 60 -14.03 5.57 4.62
C GLY A 60 -14.87 5.08 5.79
N ARG A 61 -16.16 5.42 5.81
CA ARG A 61 -17.13 4.95 6.81
C ARG A 61 -17.59 3.53 6.51
N ASP A 62 -17.93 3.26 5.26
CA ASP A 62 -18.36 1.94 4.77
C ASP A 62 -17.77 1.67 3.37
N PRO A 63 -16.67 0.89 3.30
CA PRO A 63 -16.04 0.52 2.04
C PRO A 63 -16.90 -0.34 1.11
N GLN A 64 -18.02 -0.89 1.58
CA GLN A 64 -18.89 -1.77 0.79
C GLN A 64 -19.98 -1.02 0.02
N LEU A 65 -20.12 0.30 0.22
CA LEU A 65 -21.13 1.10 -0.45
C LEU A 65 -21.03 1.01 -1.98
N SER A 66 -22.14 0.64 -2.60
CA SER A 66 -22.25 0.64 -4.05
C SER A 66 -22.39 2.07 -4.60
N ALA A 67 -22.04 2.26 -5.88
CA ALA A 67 -22.22 3.56 -6.54
C ALA A 67 -23.68 4.05 -6.56
N ARG A 68 -24.65 3.13 -6.49
CA ARG A 68 -26.07 3.48 -6.40
C ARG A 68 -26.43 4.00 -5.03
N GLU A 69 -25.97 3.34 -3.96
CA GLU A 69 -26.16 3.81 -2.59
C GLU A 69 -25.47 5.16 -2.37
N LEU A 70 -24.24 5.32 -2.85
CA LEU A 70 -23.54 6.60 -2.82
C LEU A 70 -24.29 7.70 -3.57
N THR A 71 -24.96 7.39 -4.68
CA THR A 71 -25.78 8.36 -5.40
C THR A 71 -26.97 8.82 -4.57
N THR A 72 -27.64 7.89 -3.89
CA THR A 72 -28.73 8.21 -2.97
C THR A 72 -28.24 9.09 -1.83
N VAL A 73 -27.13 8.73 -1.19
CA VAL A 73 -26.52 9.50 -0.09
C VAL A 73 -26.12 10.91 -0.56
N LEU A 74 -25.44 11.04 -1.71
CA LEU A 74 -25.06 12.33 -2.29
C LEU A 74 -26.27 13.25 -2.51
N LYS A 75 -27.39 12.70 -2.96
CA LYS A 75 -28.61 13.45 -3.21
C LYS A 75 -29.36 13.82 -1.93
N GLU A 76 -29.58 12.86 -1.05
CA GLU A 76 -30.45 13.02 0.12
C GLU A 76 -29.76 13.80 1.25
N GLU A 77 -28.46 13.60 1.45
CA GLU A 77 -27.72 14.22 2.57
C GLU A 77 -26.93 15.47 2.17
N TYR A 78 -26.52 15.59 0.90
CA TYR A 78 -25.63 16.66 0.43
C TYR A 78 -26.20 17.51 -0.72
N ASP A 79 -27.42 17.23 -1.20
CA ASP A 79 -28.08 17.92 -2.32
C ASP A 79 -27.26 17.90 -3.63
N ILE A 80 -26.51 16.82 -3.86
CA ILE A 80 -25.70 16.61 -5.06
C ILE A 80 -26.40 15.62 -5.99
N ASP A 81 -27.12 16.12 -6.98
CA ASP A 81 -27.82 15.31 -7.98
C ASP A 81 -26.89 14.87 -9.12
N VAL A 82 -26.31 13.68 -9.00
CA VAL A 82 -25.42 13.07 -10.00
C VAL A 82 -25.86 11.65 -10.33
N SER A 83 -25.58 11.17 -11.54
CA SER A 83 -25.92 9.80 -11.90
C SER A 83 -24.96 8.79 -11.28
N HIS A 84 -25.46 7.58 -10.98
CA HIS A 84 -24.61 6.47 -10.50
C HIS A 84 -23.46 6.12 -11.46
N VAL A 85 -23.64 6.30 -12.77
CA VAL A 85 -22.56 6.14 -13.76
C VAL A 85 -21.44 7.14 -13.53
N THR A 86 -21.78 8.38 -13.19
CA THR A 86 -20.81 9.44 -12.88
C THR A 86 -20.07 9.12 -11.58
N VAL A 87 -20.77 8.63 -10.55
CA VAL A 87 -20.17 8.20 -9.28
C VAL A 87 -19.20 7.03 -9.51
N SER A 88 -19.63 5.98 -10.23
CA SER A 88 -18.77 4.84 -10.58
C SER A 88 -17.53 5.28 -11.33
N LYS A 89 -17.67 6.20 -12.29
CA LYS A 89 -16.54 6.76 -13.03
C LYS A 89 -15.59 7.52 -12.10
N SER A 90 -16.10 8.38 -11.21
CA SER A 90 -15.28 9.12 -10.23
C SER A 90 -14.45 8.17 -9.37
N ILE A 91 -15.06 7.14 -8.80
CA ILE A 91 -14.38 6.15 -7.96
C ILE A 91 -13.27 5.44 -8.74
N ARG A 92 -13.58 5.01 -9.96
CA ARG A 92 -12.60 4.36 -10.84
C ARG A 92 -11.44 5.29 -11.17
N ASP A 93 -11.73 6.51 -11.58
CA ASP A 93 -10.72 7.49 -12.00
C ASP A 93 -9.83 7.88 -10.80
N MET A 94 -10.41 8.11 -9.62
CA MET A 94 -9.67 8.34 -8.36
C MET A 94 -8.76 7.15 -8.01
N ARG A 95 -9.26 5.92 -8.13
CA ARG A 95 -8.47 4.71 -7.87
C ARG A 95 -7.30 4.60 -8.85
N SER A 96 -7.55 4.80 -10.15
CA SER A 96 -6.51 4.77 -11.18
C SER A 96 -5.49 5.90 -11.04
N ALA A 97 -5.90 7.06 -10.52
CA ALA A 97 -5.00 8.17 -10.21
C ALA A 97 -4.20 7.95 -8.90
N GLY A 98 -4.52 6.92 -8.11
CA GLY A 98 -3.86 6.63 -6.83
C GLY A 98 -4.31 7.53 -5.68
N VAL A 99 -5.49 8.16 -5.79
CA VAL A 99 -6.09 9.02 -4.75
C VAL A 99 -6.35 8.24 -3.46
N PHE A 100 -6.78 6.98 -3.59
CA PHE A 100 -6.95 6.07 -2.47
C PHE A 100 -6.57 4.64 -2.89
N ARG A 101 -6.35 3.77 -1.89
CA ARG A 101 -6.00 2.37 -2.09
C ARG A 101 -6.93 1.49 -1.27
N GLU A 102 -7.27 0.34 -1.81
CA GLU A 102 -8.06 -0.69 -1.13
C GLU A 102 -7.15 -1.87 -0.80
N ALA A 103 -7.31 -2.42 0.39
CA ALA A 103 -6.65 -3.65 0.80
C ALA A 103 -7.68 -4.58 1.41
N ILE A 104 -7.69 -5.83 0.96
CA ILE A 104 -8.41 -6.90 1.65
C ILE A 104 -7.51 -7.38 2.77
N ILE A 105 -7.98 -7.21 4.01
CA ILE A 105 -7.20 -7.55 5.19
C ILE A 105 -7.88 -8.73 5.87
N PRO A 106 -7.18 -9.88 5.98
CA PRO A 106 -7.72 -11.03 6.68
C PRO A 106 -8.00 -10.70 8.14
N ASN A 107 -9.03 -11.34 8.70
CA ASN A 107 -9.33 -11.25 10.12
C ASN A 107 -8.13 -11.74 10.95
N GLU A 108 -7.84 -11.00 12.02
CA GLU A 108 -6.68 -11.19 12.90
C GLU A 108 -6.67 -12.51 13.67
N ASP A 109 -7.82 -13.18 13.83
CA ASP A 109 -7.89 -14.48 14.47
C ASP A 109 -7.23 -15.58 13.62
N TYR A 110 -7.07 -15.35 12.31
CA TYR A 110 -6.41 -16.29 11.40
C TYR A 110 -4.88 -16.12 11.33
N PHE A 111 -4.34 -14.96 11.73
CA PHE A 111 -2.93 -14.63 11.52
C PHE A 111 -2.31 -13.83 12.66
N THR A 112 -1.05 -14.09 12.96
CA THR A 112 -0.27 -13.27 13.89
C THR A 112 0.33 -12.05 13.17
N PHE A 113 -0.10 -10.85 13.56
CA PHE A 113 0.51 -9.59 13.13
C PHE A 113 1.85 -9.37 13.82
N SER A 114 2.85 -9.00 13.05
CA SER A 114 4.19 -8.70 13.55
C SER A 114 4.74 -7.44 12.92
N LEU A 115 5.16 -6.51 13.78
CA LEU A 115 5.99 -5.38 13.38
C LEU A 115 7.44 -5.83 13.36
N MET A 116 8.03 -5.86 12.16
CA MET A 116 9.42 -6.14 11.91
C MET A 116 10.15 -4.83 11.70
N GLU A 117 11.21 -4.58 12.45
CA GLU A 117 12.02 -3.37 12.36
C GLU A 117 13.47 -3.74 12.07
N PHE A 118 14.06 -3.18 11.02
CA PHE A 118 15.39 -3.55 10.54
C PHE A 118 16.34 -2.35 10.67
N LYS A 119 17.49 -2.60 11.30
CA LYS A 119 18.61 -1.65 11.40
C LYS A 119 19.66 -2.04 10.36
N PHE A 120 20.00 -1.17 9.40
CA PHE A 120 20.99 -1.51 8.37
C PHE A 120 22.38 -1.66 8.92
N ASN A 121 23.16 -2.46 8.21
CA ASN A 121 24.60 -2.40 8.22
C ASN A 121 25.09 -1.45 7.10
N PRO A 122 25.63 -0.27 7.41
CA PRO A 122 26.13 0.67 6.41
C PRO A 122 27.25 0.11 5.54
N GLU A 123 28.04 -0.85 6.04
CA GLU A 123 29.20 -1.40 5.32
C GLU A 123 28.80 -2.18 4.07
N ASN A 124 27.70 -2.92 4.14
CA ASN A 124 27.21 -3.75 3.03
C ASN A 124 26.06 -3.08 2.24
N PHE A 125 25.65 -1.87 2.65
CA PHE A 125 24.42 -1.25 2.16
C PHE A 125 24.46 -1.05 0.65
N ALA A 126 25.52 -0.43 0.13
CA ALA A 126 25.60 -0.04 -1.29
C ALA A 126 25.40 -1.20 -2.27
N ASP A 127 25.84 -2.40 -1.89
CA ASP A 127 25.90 -3.56 -2.77
C ASP A 127 24.61 -4.40 -2.74
N HIS A 128 23.88 -4.41 -1.62
CA HIS A 128 22.79 -5.37 -1.40
C HIS A 128 21.45 -4.75 -0.99
N TRP A 129 21.37 -3.42 -0.79
CA TRP A 129 20.14 -2.78 -0.28
C TRP A 129 18.90 -3.06 -1.13
N ARG A 130 19.04 -3.04 -2.45
CA ARG A 130 17.90 -3.18 -3.36
C ARG A 130 17.30 -4.57 -3.29
N GLU A 131 18.15 -5.59 -3.36
CA GLU A 131 17.74 -6.99 -3.29
C GLU A 131 17.00 -7.29 -1.98
N THR A 132 17.56 -6.86 -0.84
CA THR A 132 16.91 -7.05 0.46
C THR A 132 15.59 -6.28 0.56
N MET A 133 15.50 -5.06 0.02
CA MET A 133 14.22 -4.34 -0.01
C MET A 133 13.18 -5.03 -0.89
N GLU A 134 13.58 -5.57 -2.04
CA GLU A 134 12.69 -6.31 -2.93
C GLU A 134 12.20 -7.60 -2.25
N PHE A 135 13.07 -8.32 -1.55
CA PHE A 135 12.68 -9.48 -0.72
C PHE A 135 11.64 -9.12 0.34
N LEU A 136 11.85 -8.03 1.08
CA LEU A 136 10.91 -7.58 2.12
C LEU A 136 9.58 -7.12 1.52
N ARG A 137 9.63 -6.32 0.44
CA ARG A 137 8.44 -5.77 -0.22
C ARG A 137 7.59 -6.86 -0.86
N ASP A 138 8.22 -7.81 -1.54
CA ASP A 138 7.54 -8.82 -2.37
C ASP A 138 7.24 -10.12 -1.59
N SER A 139 7.60 -10.17 -0.30
CA SER A 139 7.23 -11.25 0.60
C SER A 139 5.71 -11.35 0.74
N GLN A 140 5.17 -12.55 0.54
CA GLN A 140 3.73 -12.84 0.72
C GLN A 140 3.18 -12.52 2.12
N TYR A 141 4.07 -12.42 3.12
CA TYR A 141 3.69 -12.10 4.48
C TYR A 141 3.68 -10.59 4.73
N THR A 142 4.22 -9.77 3.84
CA THR A 142 4.33 -8.31 4.03
C THR A 142 3.01 -7.65 3.66
N LEU A 143 2.34 -7.05 4.64
CA LEU A 143 1.13 -6.26 4.44
C LEU A 143 1.46 -4.80 4.16
N PHE A 144 2.38 -4.22 4.94
CA PHE A 144 2.75 -2.82 4.83
C PHE A 144 4.24 -2.68 5.08
N TYR A 145 4.95 -2.03 4.15
CA TYR A 145 6.38 -1.82 4.24
C TYR A 145 6.70 -0.34 4.01
N PHE A 146 7.47 0.25 4.91
CA PHE A 146 7.72 1.68 4.91
C PHE A 146 9.10 2.02 5.47
N LEU A 147 9.56 3.21 5.08
CA LEU A 147 10.74 3.83 5.65
C LEU A 147 10.31 4.73 6.79
N SER A 148 11.01 4.67 7.91
CA SER A 148 10.90 5.65 8.99
C SER A 148 12.25 6.28 9.28
N ASP A 149 12.21 7.38 10.02
CA ASP A 149 13.37 7.91 10.69
C ASP A 149 13.80 7.00 11.87
N GLY A 150 14.90 7.38 12.53
CA GLY A 150 15.48 6.65 13.65
C GLY A 150 16.47 5.55 13.25
N GLU A 151 16.84 4.74 14.24
CA GLU A 151 17.86 3.70 14.08
C GLU A 151 17.37 2.48 13.28
N TYR A 152 16.07 2.19 13.36
CA TYR A 152 15.42 1.11 12.63
C TYR A 152 14.59 1.68 11.50
N GLN A 153 15.23 1.88 10.35
CA GLN A 153 14.71 2.69 9.26
C GLN A 153 13.76 1.92 8.34
N TRP A 154 13.94 0.60 8.17
CA TRP A 154 12.99 -0.22 7.43
C TRP A 154 12.04 -0.87 8.41
N LYS A 155 10.75 -0.76 8.15
CA LYS A 155 9.71 -1.36 8.98
C LYS A 155 8.70 -2.07 8.10
N ALA A 156 8.32 -3.27 8.51
CA ALA A 156 7.30 -4.06 7.86
C ALA A 156 6.26 -4.50 8.89
N VAL A 157 4.98 -4.25 8.60
CA VAL A 157 3.88 -4.99 9.22
C VAL A 157 3.69 -6.25 8.39
N MET A 158 3.86 -7.39 9.03
CA MET A 158 3.79 -8.70 8.40
C MET A 158 2.74 -9.57 9.10
N MET A 159 2.11 -10.47 8.35
CA MET A 159 1.09 -11.40 8.83
C MET A 159 1.56 -12.84 8.61
N PHE A 160 1.62 -13.63 9.69
CA PHE A 160 2.05 -15.02 9.63
C PHE A 160 0.95 -15.97 10.10
N PRO A 161 0.76 -17.14 9.47
CA PRO A 161 -0.21 -18.15 9.93
C PRO A 161 0.11 -18.70 11.33
N SER A 162 1.39 -18.70 11.71
CA SER A 162 1.83 -19.14 13.03
C SER A 162 3.20 -18.55 13.40
N ARG A 163 3.55 -18.60 14.69
CA ARG A 163 4.87 -18.18 15.19
C ARG A 163 6.01 -19.03 14.61
N GLU A 164 5.76 -20.31 14.34
CA GLU A 164 6.76 -21.19 13.73
C GLU A 164 7.06 -20.77 12.27
N VAL A 165 6.04 -20.34 11.52
CA VAL A 165 6.23 -19.80 10.16
C VAL A 165 7.05 -18.52 10.21
N GLN A 166 6.70 -17.60 11.12
CA GLN A 166 7.44 -16.36 11.33
C GLN A 166 8.92 -16.62 11.70
N SER A 167 9.16 -17.56 12.62
CA SER A 167 10.52 -17.91 13.06
C SER A 167 11.37 -18.46 11.91
N ARG A 168 10.78 -19.34 11.08
CA ARG A 168 11.45 -19.84 9.86
C ARG A 168 11.74 -18.72 8.88
N TRP A 169 10.77 -17.85 8.62
CA TRP A 169 10.96 -16.70 7.73
C TRP A 169 12.10 -15.79 8.22
N LEU A 170 12.17 -15.52 9.52
CA LEU A 170 13.25 -14.71 10.11
C LEU A 170 14.61 -15.40 10.00
N HIS A 171 14.66 -16.73 10.16
CA HIS A 171 15.87 -17.51 9.96
C HIS A 171 16.37 -17.41 8.50
N ASP A 172 15.47 -17.59 7.54
CA ASP A 172 15.79 -17.51 6.11
C ASP A 172 16.25 -16.10 5.74
N PHE A 173 15.58 -15.07 6.27
CA PHE A 173 16.04 -13.68 6.13
C PHE A 173 17.46 -13.47 6.66
N TYR A 174 17.78 -13.96 7.87
CA TYR A 174 19.14 -13.82 8.41
C TYR A 174 20.18 -14.58 7.61
N LYS A 175 19.82 -15.76 7.08
CA LYS A 175 20.71 -16.59 6.28
C LYS A 175 21.08 -15.90 4.95
N ASP A 176 20.09 -15.35 4.26
CA ASP A 176 20.26 -14.85 2.89
C ASP A 176 20.56 -13.34 2.86
N HIS A 177 20.04 -12.59 3.83
CA HIS A 177 20.13 -11.12 3.89
C HIS A 177 20.71 -10.58 5.20
N GLY A 178 21.17 -11.42 6.12
CA GLY A 178 21.67 -10.98 7.43
C GLY A 178 22.84 -10.00 7.37
N LYS A 179 23.65 -10.03 6.31
CA LYS A 179 24.76 -9.07 6.12
C LYS A 179 24.30 -7.63 5.94
N MET A 180 23.06 -7.42 5.48
CA MET A 180 22.47 -6.10 5.22
C MET A 180 21.95 -5.42 6.47
N VAL A 181 21.81 -6.15 7.57
CA VAL A 181 21.25 -5.63 8.81
C VAL A 181 22.22 -5.86 9.97
N HIS A 182 22.29 -4.91 10.89
CA HIS A 182 22.90 -5.14 12.20
C HIS A 182 21.94 -5.88 13.14
N ASN A 183 20.63 -5.65 12.98
CA ASN A 183 19.62 -6.22 13.85
C ASN A 183 18.23 -6.20 13.20
N VAL A 184 17.41 -7.19 13.55
CA VAL A 184 15.97 -7.21 13.29
C VAL A 184 15.24 -7.34 14.61
N ARG A 185 14.36 -6.39 14.93
CA ARG A 185 13.40 -6.50 16.02
C ARG A 185 12.07 -7.01 15.48
N SER A 186 11.44 -7.89 16.24
CA SER A 186 10.13 -8.44 15.93
C SER A 186 9.22 -8.24 17.13
N SER A 187 8.15 -7.48 16.94
CA SER A 187 7.12 -7.24 17.95
C SER A 187 5.80 -7.81 17.47
N VAL A 188 5.30 -8.82 18.18
CA VAL A 188 3.96 -9.36 17.92
C VAL A 188 2.94 -8.32 18.37
N MET A 189 2.05 -7.92 17.46
CA MET A 189 0.97 -7.00 17.75
C MET A 189 -0.23 -7.80 18.24
N THR A 190 -0.43 -7.84 19.56
CA THR A 190 -1.61 -8.46 20.18
C THR A 190 -2.68 -7.39 20.37
N ASN A 191 -3.91 -7.68 19.96
CA ASN A 191 -5.10 -6.82 20.12
C ASN A 191 -5.03 -5.51 19.31
N VAL A 192 -5.47 -5.56 18.05
CA VAL A 192 -5.63 -4.35 17.22
C VAL A 192 -6.84 -3.58 17.73
N LEU A 193 -6.61 -2.41 18.35
CA LEU A 193 -7.69 -1.63 18.98
C LEU A 193 -8.49 -0.78 17.98
N LYS A 194 -7.86 -0.39 16.87
CA LYS A 194 -8.47 0.43 15.83
C LYS A 194 -7.82 0.08 14.50
N PHE A 195 -8.65 -0.20 13.51
CA PHE A 195 -8.22 -0.49 12.16
C PHE A 195 -9.16 0.23 11.18
N GLY A 196 -8.64 1.16 10.39
CA GLY A 196 -9.42 1.95 9.44
C GLY A 196 -9.05 3.43 9.40
N THR A 197 -9.56 4.12 8.39
CA THR A 197 -9.38 5.56 8.18
C THR A 197 -10.58 6.30 8.75
N GLU A 198 -10.33 7.33 9.57
CA GLU A 198 -11.42 8.20 10.03
C GLU A 198 -11.97 9.02 8.86
N PRO A 199 -13.29 9.02 8.61
CA PRO A 199 -13.88 9.72 7.47
C PRO A 199 -13.52 11.22 7.42
N GLN A 200 -13.44 11.88 8.57
CA GLN A 200 -13.12 13.31 8.67
C GLN A 200 -11.70 13.65 8.21
N LEU A 201 -10.81 12.64 8.10
CA LEU A 201 -9.46 12.87 7.56
C LEU A 201 -9.51 13.45 6.13
N PHE A 202 -10.55 13.09 5.35
CA PHE A 202 -10.69 13.55 3.96
C PHE A 202 -11.09 15.03 3.85
N ASP A 203 -11.56 15.66 4.93
CA ASP A 203 -11.95 17.08 4.91
C ASP A 203 -10.73 17.99 4.66
N HIS A 204 -9.53 17.55 5.04
CA HIS A 204 -8.26 18.26 4.80
C HIS A 204 -7.82 18.28 3.33
N LEU A 205 -8.41 17.45 2.46
CA LEU A 205 -8.06 17.42 1.04
C LEU A 205 -8.49 18.68 0.28
N LYS A 206 -9.40 19.49 0.86
CA LYS A 206 -9.85 20.76 0.27
C LYS A 206 -8.90 21.93 0.58
N GLU A 207 -8.22 21.90 1.72
CA GLU A 207 -7.42 23.04 2.20
C GLU A 207 -6.14 23.23 1.36
N ASP A 208 -5.64 22.18 0.73
CA ASP A 208 -4.43 22.20 -0.09
C ASP A 208 -4.62 22.73 -1.52
N ALA A 209 -5.85 23.02 -1.97
CA ALA A 209 -6.13 23.46 -3.35
C ALA A 209 -5.99 24.99 -3.55
N ASP A 210 -5.90 25.75 -2.45
CA ASP A 210 -5.92 27.21 -2.43
C ASP A 210 -4.54 27.87 -2.10
N ASP A 211 -3.46 27.09 -2.03
CA ASP A 211 -2.06 27.55 -1.81
C ASP A 211 -1.10 27.05 -2.93
#